data_AF-A0A661F1N2-F1
#
_entry.id   AF-A0A661F1N2-F1
#
_cell.length_a   1.000
_cell.length_b   1.000
_cell.length_c   1.000
_cell.angle_alpha   90.00
_cell.angle_beta   90.00
_cell.angle_gamma   90.00
#
_symmetry.space_group_name_H-M   'P 1'
#
loop_
_entity.id
_entity.type
_entity.pdbx_description
1 polymer ?
#
loop_
_entity_poly.entity_id
_entity_poly.type
_entity_poly.pdbx_seq_one_letter_code
_entity_poly.pdbx_strand_id
1 'polypeptide(L)'
;MTNKPHTDTIEIALQDASLDIWDTKYRLKTKSGEAVDANIDGTYQRVAKALSNVEKGKAKQDKYYQEFLWALRQGVIPAGRIISNAGAQDHKPATSTINCTVSGSIVDSMDDILGKVHEAGLTLKAGCGIGYEFSTLRPKDAYVSGAGAYTSGPLSFMDIYDKMCFTVSSAGGRRGAQMATFDIGHPDVVEFIRAKREDGRLRQFNLSLLITAEFVEAVKADKPWPLSFPVMQRELEQDNLDLTDTSLILWRDLPHSTGYVENEDGLVACKITKTLPARRLWDIIMSSTYDYAEPGFILIDKVNEMNNNWFCEDIRATNPCVTADTWVQTEHGARQVSSLLGQQTKVLVDGQLHLSGTQGFFKTATKKIVKLMTKEGFNLRLTEDHQVRKITTQTRYRQETQWCAASELQAGDQVLLNDHRSANAWQGLYSENQGYLIGLLIGDGTLKEDKAVLSVWKSAQAVNSNSDTVNAGVNAIMDKVLDASQEFTTRSDFAG
;
A
#
# COMPACT_ATOMS: atom_id res chain seq x y z
N MET A 1 12.76 -33.86 -37.94
CA MET A 1 12.91 -34.12 -36.49
C MET A 1 11.89 -33.28 -35.78
N THR A 2 10.95 -33.93 -35.10
CA THR A 2 9.86 -33.30 -34.34
C THR A 2 10.43 -32.71 -33.04
N ASN A 3 10.38 -31.39 -32.89
CA ASN A 3 10.69 -30.73 -31.62
C ASN A 3 9.64 -31.14 -30.58
N LYS A 4 10.02 -32.05 -29.67
CA LYS A 4 9.30 -32.23 -28.42
C LYS A 4 9.48 -30.95 -27.59
N PRO A 5 8.41 -30.40 -26.99
CA PRO A 5 8.57 -29.33 -26.00
C PRO A 5 9.33 -29.90 -24.80
N HIS A 6 10.34 -29.19 -24.31
CA HIS A 6 11.03 -29.52 -23.07
C HIS A 6 10.03 -29.48 -21.92
N THR A 7 9.70 -30.64 -21.35
CA THR A 7 8.73 -30.83 -20.26
C THR A 7 9.39 -30.86 -18.89
N ASP A 8 10.39 -30.04 -18.64
CA ASP A 8 11.03 -29.95 -17.31
C ASP A 8 10.80 -28.56 -16.71
N THR A 9 9.53 -28.18 -16.55
CA THR A 9 9.17 -27.15 -15.57
C THR A 9 9.37 -27.74 -14.19
N ILE A 10 10.39 -27.28 -13.48
CA ILE A 10 10.62 -27.62 -12.07
C ILE A 10 9.38 -27.20 -11.28
N GLU A 11 8.58 -28.18 -10.87
CA GLU A 11 7.39 -27.95 -10.06
C GLU A 11 7.85 -27.62 -8.64
N ILE A 12 7.81 -26.33 -8.28
CA ILE A 12 8.18 -25.87 -6.95
C ILE A 12 7.12 -26.36 -5.98
N ALA A 13 7.48 -27.30 -5.11
CA ALA A 13 6.57 -27.82 -4.10
C ALA A 13 6.09 -26.68 -3.18
N LEU A 14 4.82 -26.74 -2.79
CA LEU A 14 4.26 -25.80 -1.83
C LEU A 14 4.88 -26.02 -0.45
N GLN A 15 5.20 -24.92 0.21
CA GLN A 15 5.68 -24.95 1.59
C GLN A 15 4.58 -25.43 2.53
N ASP A 16 4.95 -26.09 3.63
CA ASP A 16 3.99 -26.55 4.65
C ASP A 16 3.09 -25.43 5.17
N ALA A 17 3.64 -24.23 5.36
CA ALA A 17 2.87 -23.05 5.73
C ALA A 17 1.79 -22.68 4.69
N SER A 18 2.07 -22.87 3.40
CA SER A 18 1.09 -22.63 2.34
C SER A 18 -0.04 -23.66 2.37
N LEU A 19 0.30 -24.92 2.66
CA LEU A 19 -0.67 -26.00 2.80
C LEU A 19 -1.56 -25.80 4.03
N ASP A 20 -0.97 -25.39 5.16
CA ASP A 20 -1.70 -25.07 6.39
C ASP A 20 -2.66 -23.88 6.20
N ILE A 21 -2.19 -22.80 5.57
CA ILE A 21 -3.03 -21.65 5.23
C ILE A 21 -4.16 -22.07 4.29
N TRP A 22 -3.88 -22.87 3.28
CA TRP A 22 -4.90 -23.41 2.38
C TRP A 22 -5.94 -24.22 3.15
N ASP A 23 -5.51 -25.22 3.93
CA ASP A 23 -6.41 -26.11 4.67
C ASP A 23 -7.28 -25.37 5.70
N THR A 24 -6.71 -24.35 6.34
CA THR A 24 -7.39 -23.58 7.40
C THR A 24 -8.30 -22.48 6.84
N LYS A 25 -7.92 -21.80 5.76
CA LYS A 25 -8.59 -20.56 5.29
C LYS A 25 -9.28 -20.66 3.94
N TYR A 26 -8.98 -21.67 3.12
CA TYR A 26 -9.39 -21.72 1.71
C TYR A 26 -10.03 -23.04 1.29
N ARG A 27 -9.60 -24.16 1.87
CA ARG A 27 -10.18 -25.47 1.64
C ARG A 27 -11.64 -25.47 2.07
N LEU A 28 -12.53 -25.82 1.15
CA LEU A 28 -13.92 -25.99 1.50
C LEU A 28 -14.08 -27.25 2.35
N LYS A 29 -14.70 -27.09 3.52
CA LYS A 29 -15.03 -28.17 4.45
C LYS A 29 -16.52 -28.12 4.78
N THR A 30 -17.09 -29.27 5.07
CA THR A 30 -18.47 -29.39 5.57
C THR A 30 -18.56 -28.86 7.00
N LYS A 31 -19.79 -28.79 7.55
CA LYS A 31 -20.00 -28.39 8.95
C LYS A 31 -19.33 -29.32 9.96
N SER A 32 -19.16 -30.60 9.64
CA SER A 32 -18.45 -31.57 10.49
C SER A 32 -16.92 -31.50 10.36
N GLY A 33 -16.40 -30.64 9.47
CA GLY A 33 -14.96 -30.46 9.25
C GLY A 33 -14.39 -31.37 8.16
N GLU A 34 -15.21 -32.18 7.51
CA GLU A 34 -14.77 -33.04 6.41
C GLU A 34 -14.43 -32.21 5.17
N ALA A 35 -13.35 -32.58 4.49
CA ALA A 35 -12.90 -31.88 3.30
C ALA A 35 -13.81 -32.13 2.10
N VAL A 36 -14.36 -31.05 1.54
CA VAL A 36 -15.06 -31.07 0.24
C VAL A 36 -14.05 -30.93 -0.89
N ASP A 37 -13.11 -29.99 -0.75
CA ASP A 37 -11.96 -29.90 -1.65
C ASP A 37 -10.92 -30.94 -1.23
N ALA A 38 -10.65 -31.95 -2.07
CA ALA A 38 -9.70 -33.01 -1.74
C ALA A 38 -8.26 -32.48 -1.58
N ASN A 39 -7.86 -31.56 -2.46
CA ASN A 39 -6.55 -30.90 -2.50
C ASN A 39 -6.69 -29.49 -3.12
N ILE A 40 -5.58 -28.78 -3.28
CA ILE A 40 -5.57 -27.42 -3.87
C ILE A 40 -6.15 -27.40 -5.28
N ASP A 41 -5.87 -28.43 -6.10
CA ASP A 41 -6.44 -28.53 -7.43
C ASP A 41 -7.96 -28.71 -7.38
N GLY A 42 -8.48 -29.43 -6.39
CA GLY A 42 -9.93 -29.51 -6.10
C GLY A 42 -10.53 -28.13 -5.83
N THR A 43 -9.84 -27.27 -5.06
CA THR A 43 -10.24 -25.87 -4.89
C THR A 43 -10.24 -25.11 -6.23
N TYR A 44 -9.22 -25.29 -7.08
CA TYR A 44 -9.16 -24.65 -8.40
C TYR A 44 -10.29 -25.10 -9.31
N GLN A 45 -10.59 -26.39 -9.37
CA GLN A 45 -11.70 -26.95 -10.14
C GLN A 45 -13.04 -26.37 -9.68
N ARG A 46 -13.29 -26.32 -8.36
CA ARG A 46 -14.50 -25.70 -7.80
C ARG A 46 -14.64 -24.24 -8.21
N VAL A 47 -13.57 -23.45 -8.07
CA VAL A 47 -13.58 -22.02 -8.42
C VAL A 47 -13.77 -21.82 -9.93
N ALA A 48 -13.01 -22.52 -10.76
CA ALA A 48 -13.15 -22.47 -12.22
C ALA A 48 -14.58 -22.83 -12.66
N LYS A 49 -15.17 -23.85 -12.04
CA LYS A 49 -16.53 -24.28 -12.32
C LYS A 49 -17.53 -23.18 -11.97
N ALA A 50 -17.43 -22.61 -10.78
CA ALA A 50 -18.29 -21.52 -10.33
C ALA A 50 -18.22 -20.30 -11.26
N LEU A 51 -17.01 -19.90 -11.68
CA LEU A 51 -16.81 -18.78 -12.60
C LEU A 51 -17.40 -19.07 -13.99
N SER A 52 -17.14 -20.27 -14.53
CA SER A 52 -17.63 -20.66 -15.85
C SER A 52 -19.15 -20.77 -15.95
N ASN A 53 -19.85 -21.10 -14.85
CA ASN A 53 -21.29 -21.32 -14.86
C ASN A 53 -22.11 -20.05 -15.15
N VAL A 54 -21.51 -18.86 -15.04
CA VAL A 54 -22.17 -17.58 -15.39
C VAL A 54 -22.38 -17.44 -16.90
N GLU A 55 -21.59 -18.16 -17.69
CA GLU A 55 -21.61 -18.10 -19.15
C GLU A 55 -22.88 -18.72 -19.74
N LYS A 56 -23.38 -18.11 -20.82
CA LYS A 56 -24.60 -18.56 -21.48
C LYS A 56 -24.32 -19.76 -22.40
N GLY A 57 -24.83 -20.93 -22.00
CA GLY A 57 -24.82 -22.15 -22.80
C GLY A 57 -23.63 -23.07 -22.53
N LYS A 58 -23.89 -24.38 -22.60
CA LYS A 58 -22.95 -25.44 -22.17
C LYS A 58 -21.59 -25.38 -22.87
N ALA A 59 -21.56 -25.10 -24.17
CA ALA A 59 -20.32 -24.99 -24.94
C ALA A 59 -19.38 -23.87 -24.41
N LYS A 60 -19.93 -22.71 -24.03
CA LYS A 60 -19.13 -21.61 -23.45
C LYS A 60 -18.69 -21.94 -22.03
N GLN A 61 -19.60 -22.49 -21.22
CA GLN A 61 -19.26 -22.93 -19.86
C GLN A 61 -18.11 -23.94 -19.87
N ASP A 62 -18.13 -24.92 -20.77
CA ASP A 62 -17.08 -25.94 -20.85
C ASP A 62 -15.76 -25.35 -21.36
N LYS A 63 -15.82 -24.46 -22.37
CA LYS A 63 -14.63 -23.74 -22.84
C LYS A 63 -13.98 -22.94 -21.71
N TYR A 64 -14.73 -22.06 -21.06
CA TYR A 64 -14.19 -21.16 -20.05
C TYR A 64 -13.84 -21.88 -18.75
N TYR A 65 -14.50 -22.99 -18.42
CA TYR A 65 -14.06 -23.87 -17.33
C TYR A 65 -12.60 -24.32 -17.53
N GLN A 66 -12.25 -24.79 -18.73
CA GLN A 66 -10.89 -25.22 -19.03
C GLN A 66 -9.89 -24.05 -18.98
N GLU A 67 -10.26 -22.89 -19.53
CA GLU A 67 -9.41 -21.69 -19.52
C GLU A 67 -9.17 -21.16 -18.10
N PHE A 68 -10.21 -21.06 -17.27
CA PHE A 68 -10.07 -20.64 -15.87
C PHE A 68 -9.27 -21.64 -15.04
N LEU A 69 -9.52 -22.94 -15.21
CA LEU A 69 -8.78 -23.97 -14.49
C LEU A 69 -7.30 -23.96 -14.88
N TRP A 70 -6.99 -23.81 -16.17
CA TRP A 70 -5.63 -23.62 -16.64
C TRP A 70 -5.00 -22.38 -15.99
N ALA A 71 -5.66 -21.22 -16.03
CA ALA A 71 -5.12 -19.98 -15.47
C ALA A 71 -4.83 -20.11 -13.96
N LEU A 72 -5.74 -20.71 -13.18
CA LEU A 72 -5.56 -20.96 -11.75
C LEU A 72 -4.33 -21.84 -11.49
N ARG A 73 -4.16 -22.91 -12.26
CA ARG A 73 -2.99 -23.80 -12.18
C ARG A 73 -1.69 -23.11 -12.61
N GLN A 74 -1.76 -22.10 -13.48
CA GLN A 74 -0.63 -21.29 -13.91
C GLN A 74 -0.36 -20.08 -12.99
N GLY A 75 -1.00 -20.00 -11.82
CA GLY A 75 -0.71 -18.99 -10.81
C GLY A 75 -1.55 -17.71 -10.90
N VAL A 76 -2.59 -17.68 -11.73
CA VAL A 76 -3.61 -16.62 -11.66
C VAL A 76 -4.52 -16.91 -10.47
N ILE A 77 -4.19 -16.39 -9.30
CA ILE A 77 -4.93 -16.66 -8.06
C ILE A 77 -5.84 -15.47 -7.70
N PRO A 78 -7.18 -15.64 -7.77
CA PRO A 78 -8.16 -14.66 -7.32
C PRO A 78 -8.02 -14.25 -5.85
N ALA A 79 -8.67 -13.15 -5.50
CA ALA A 79 -8.73 -12.65 -4.13
C ALA A 79 -9.34 -13.69 -3.16
N GLY A 80 -8.95 -13.59 -1.89
CA GLY A 80 -9.17 -14.68 -0.95
C GLY A 80 -10.63 -15.01 -0.61
N ARG A 81 -11.62 -14.13 -0.91
CA ARG A 81 -13.05 -14.48 -0.77
C ARG A 81 -13.56 -15.27 -1.95
N ILE A 82 -13.07 -14.99 -3.16
CA ILE A 82 -13.37 -15.78 -4.37
C ILE A 82 -12.91 -17.23 -4.15
N ILE A 83 -11.66 -17.44 -3.74
CA ILE A 83 -11.13 -18.80 -3.48
C ILE A 83 -11.95 -19.56 -2.43
N SER A 84 -12.30 -18.89 -1.32
CA SER A 84 -13.01 -19.51 -0.19
C SER A 84 -14.50 -19.79 -0.47
N ASN A 85 -15.16 -18.96 -1.29
CA ASN A 85 -16.62 -18.89 -1.33
C ASN A 85 -17.23 -19.19 -2.72
N ALA A 86 -16.48 -19.06 -3.82
CA ALA A 86 -17.01 -19.38 -5.15
C ALA A 86 -17.35 -20.88 -5.26
N GLY A 87 -18.62 -21.22 -5.51
CA GLY A 87 -19.06 -22.62 -5.58
C GLY A 87 -19.20 -23.29 -4.20
N ALA A 88 -19.25 -22.52 -3.11
CA ALA A 88 -19.39 -23.04 -1.75
C ALA A 88 -20.82 -22.90 -1.17
N GLN A 89 -21.80 -22.47 -1.97
CA GLN A 89 -23.13 -22.05 -1.51
C GLN A 89 -23.87 -23.12 -0.69
N ASP A 90 -23.69 -24.40 -1.03
CA ASP A 90 -24.31 -25.52 -0.30
C ASP A 90 -23.81 -25.65 1.15
N HIS A 91 -22.62 -25.10 1.46
CA HIS A 91 -22.00 -25.15 2.78
C HIS A 91 -21.82 -23.77 3.43
N LYS A 92 -21.77 -22.70 2.61
CA LYS A 92 -21.56 -21.30 3.00
C LYS A 92 -22.57 -20.38 2.27
N PRO A 93 -23.88 -20.54 2.50
CA PRO A 93 -24.92 -19.94 1.65
C PRO A 93 -24.98 -18.41 1.70
N ALA A 94 -24.54 -17.80 2.80
CA ALA A 94 -24.62 -16.36 3.02
C ALA A 94 -23.22 -15.71 3.04
N THR A 95 -22.38 -16.02 2.05
CA THR A 95 -21.02 -15.48 1.94
C THR A 95 -20.79 -14.78 0.61
N SER A 96 -19.98 -13.73 0.62
CA SER A 96 -19.67 -12.93 -0.58
C SER A 96 -18.37 -13.39 -1.22
N THR A 97 -18.27 -13.26 -2.55
CA THR A 97 -17.00 -13.37 -3.29
C THR A 97 -16.27 -12.02 -3.39
N ILE A 98 -16.88 -10.94 -2.91
CA ILE A 98 -16.28 -9.60 -2.86
C ILE A 98 -15.38 -9.48 -1.64
N ASN A 99 -14.18 -8.94 -1.83
CA ASN A 99 -13.22 -8.71 -0.75
C ASN A 99 -13.37 -7.32 -0.12
N CYS A 100 -13.46 -6.30 -0.96
CA CYS A 100 -13.37 -4.90 -0.56
C CYS A 100 -14.69 -4.20 -0.88
N THR A 101 -15.19 -3.44 0.08
CA THR A 101 -16.39 -2.62 -0.05
C THR A 101 -16.13 -1.27 0.60
N VAL A 102 -16.89 -0.27 0.18
CA VAL A 102 -16.93 1.04 0.81
C VAL A 102 -18.40 1.31 1.12
N SER A 103 -18.66 1.80 2.33
CA SER A 103 -19.98 2.24 2.72
C SER A 103 -20.42 3.41 1.85
N GLY A 104 -21.71 3.50 1.56
CA GLY A 104 -22.28 4.79 1.16
C GLY A 104 -22.06 5.84 2.26
N SER A 105 -22.20 7.11 1.91
CA SER A 105 -22.01 8.24 2.82
C SER A 105 -22.89 8.11 4.05
N ILE A 106 -22.32 8.42 5.21
CA ILE A 106 -23.03 8.41 6.49
C ILE A 106 -23.68 9.78 6.65
N VAL A 107 -25.00 9.84 6.60
CA VAL A 107 -25.74 11.07 6.84
C VAL A 107 -25.74 11.36 8.33
N ASP A 108 -25.55 12.62 8.71
CA ASP A 108 -25.51 13.08 10.11
C ASP A 108 -26.90 13.05 10.78
N SER A 109 -27.39 11.85 11.00
CA SER A 109 -28.66 11.54 11.67
C SER A 109 -28.56 10.20 12.39
N MET A 110 -29.25 10.03 13.51
CA MET A 110 -29.19 8.77 14.26
C MET A 110 -29.70 7.58 13.44
N ASP A 111 -30.75 7.77 12.66
CA ASP A 111 -31.34 6.72 11.83
C ASP A 111 -30.35 6.22 10.77
N ASP A 112 -29.68 7.14 10.06
CA ASP A 112 -28.70 6.72 9.05
C ASP A 112 -27.42 6.17 9.68
N ILE A 113 -26.91 6.77 10.76
CA ILE A 113 -25.72 6.26 11.47
C ILE A 113 -25.94 4.80 11.90
N LEU A 114 -27.07 4.49 12.55
CA LEU A 114 -27.39 3.13 12.99
C LEU A 114 -27.76 2.20 11.82
N GLY A 115 -28.40 2.73 10.78
CA GLY A 115 -28.64 2.02 9.52
C GLY A 115 -27.34 1.56 8.87
N LYS A 116 -26.33 2.43 8.81
CA LYS A 116 -24.99 2.13 8.29
C LYS A 116 -24.20 1.16 9.16
N VAL A 117 -24.38 1.18 10.49
CA VAL A 117 -23.87 0.13 11.39
C VAL A 117 -24.49 -1.23 11.05
N HIS A 118 -25.79 -1.28 10.78
CA HIS A 118 -26.48 -2.51 10.39
C HIS A 118 -25.97 -3.05 9.03
N GLU A 119 -25.87 -2.19 8.01
CA GLU A 119 -25.29 -2.54 6.70
C GLU A 119 -23.85 -3.07 6.84
N ALA A 120 -23.05 -2.40 7.66
CA ALA A 120 -21.69 -2.81 7.97
C ALA A 120 -21.62 -4.21 8.60
N GLY A 121 -22.49 -4.49 9.58
CA GLY A 121 -22.55 -5.79 10.24
C GLY A 121 -22.89 -6.92 9.26
N LEU A 122 -23.85 -6.71 8.36
CA LEU A 122 -24.19 -7.68 7.31
C LEU A 122 -23.02 -7.88 6.33
N THR A 123 -22.34 -6.81 5.96
CA THR A 123 -21.18 -6.83 5.06
C THR A 123 -20.01 -7.62 5.64
N LEU A 124 -19.67 -7.36 6.90
CA LEU A 124 -18.62 -8.07 7.63
C LEU A 124 -18.98 -9.55 7.86
N LYS A 125 -20.24 -9.84 8.21
CA LYS A 125 -20.78 -11.21 8.33
C LYS A 125 -20.60 -11.97 7.03
N ALA A 126 -20.86 -11.35 5.88
CA ALA A 126 -20.69 -11.97 4.57
C ALA A 126 -19.22 -12.22 4.17
N GLY A 127 -18.27 -11.60 4.88
CA GLY A 127 -16.84 -11.78 4.65
C GLY A 127 -16.10 -10.55 4.12
N CYS A 128 -16.79 -9.47 3.76
CA CYS A 128 -16.16 -8.32 3.14
C CYS A 128 -15.40 -7.48 4.19
N GLY A 129 -14.32 -6.82 3.78
CA GLY A 129 -13.80 -5.64 4.49
C GLY A 129 -14.52 -4.40 4.00
N ILE A 130 -14.68 -3.39 4.87
CA ILE A 130 -15.48 -2.20 4.58
C ILE A 130 -14.79 -0.91 5.04
N GLY A 131 -14.75 0.08 4.15
CA GLY A 131 -14.27 1.44 4.43
C GLY A 131 -15.41 2.43 4.66
N TYR A 132 -15.17 3.48 5.44
CA TYR A 132 -16.13 4.55 5.75
C TYR A 132 -15.47 5.90 5.73
N GLU A 133 -16.27 6.93 5.48
CA GLU A 133 -15.94 8.34 5.64
C GLU A 133 -16.77 8.85 6.83
N PHE A 134 -16.13 9.40 7.87
CA PHE A 134 -16.81 9.82 9.11
C PHE A 134 -16.89 11.34 9.29
N SER A 135 -16.35 12.14 8.36
CA SER A 135 -16.29 13.61 8.49
C SER A 135 -17.60 14.30 8.12
N THR A 136 -18.57 13.56 7.61
CA THR A 136 -19.95 14.02 7.46
C THR A 136 -20.66 14.23 8.80
N LEU A 137 -20.18 13.59 9.88
CA LEU A 137 -20.80 13.67 11.20
C LEU A 137 -20.42 14.96 11.92
N ARG A 138 -21.39 15.64 12.54
CA ARG A 138 -21.15 16.92 13.21
C ARG A 138 -20.14 16.79 14.35
N PRO A 139 -19.32 17.83 14.60
CA PRO A 139 -18.24 17.75 15.57
C PRO A 139 -18.75 17.62 16.99
N LYS A 140 -17.89 17.14 17.88
CA LYS A 140 -18.17 17.05 19.31
C LYS A 140 -18.63 18.40 19.86
N ASP A 141 -19.59 18.35 20.78
CA ASP A 141 -20.20 19.51 21.43
C ASP A 141 -21.01 20.41 20.47
N ALA A 142 -21.27 19.98 19.23
CA ALA A 142 -22.26 20.63 18.36
C ALA A 142 -23.70 20.36 18.86
N TYR A 143 -24.56 21.36 18.69
CA TYR A 143 -25.95 21.29 19.15
C TYR A 143 -26.80 20.38 18.26
N VAL A 144 -27.77 19.68 18.86
CA VAL A 144 -28.71 18.77 18.19
C VAL A 144 -30.13 19.23 18.49
N SER A 145 -30.70 20.04 17.60
CA SER A 145 -32.00 20.70 17.83
C SER A 145 -33.15 19.74 18.09
N GLY A 146 -33.15 18.55 17.47
CA GLY A 146 -34.18 17.53 17.68
C GLY A 146 -34.14 16.85 19.05
N ALA A 147 -32.98 16.87 19.72
CA ALA A 147 -32.77 16.26 21.03
C ALA A 147 -32.64 17.30 22.17
N GLY A 148 -32.46 18.58 21.84
CA GLY A 148 -32.19 19.63 22.82
C GLY A 148 -30.88 19.42 23.60
N ALA A 149 -29.90 18.76 22.98
CA ALA A 149 -28.66 18.31 23.61
C ALA A 149 -27.45 18.53 22.70
N TYR A 150 -26.26 18.24 23.22
CA TYR A 150 -24.99 18.33 22.49
C TYR A 150 -24.48 16.93 22.13
N THR A 151 -23.89 16.78 20.95
CA THR A 151 -23.38 15.48 20.48
C THR A 151 -22.02 15.13 21.07
N SER A 152 -21.74 13.84 21.16
CA SER A 152 -20.43 13.28 21.54
C SER A 152 -19.42 13.23 20.38
N GLY A 153 -19.84 13.67 19.18
CA GLY A 153 -19.00 13.74 17.97
C GLY A 153 -18.75 12.40 17.28
N PRO A 154 -18.03 12.40 16.14
CA PRO A 154 -17.90 11.25 15.23
C PRO A 154 -17.22 10.05 15.86
N LEU A 155 -16.16 10.27 16.65
CA LEU A 155 -15.36 9.19 17.24
C LEU A 155 -16.17 8.30 18.19
N SER A 156 -17.13 8.87 18.91
CA SER A 156 -18.02 8.11 19.80
C SER A 156 -18.94 7.16 19.01
N PHE A 157 -19.36 7.57 17.81
CA PHE A 157 -20.10 6.68 16.91
C PHE A 157 -19.17 5.63 16.29
N MET A 158 -17.92 5.98 15.96
CA MET A 158 -16.93 5.01 15.49
C MET A 158 -16.70 3.88 16.51
N ASP A 159 -16.79 4.16 17.81
CA ASP A 159 -16.72 3.13 18.86
C ASP A 159 -17.85 2.08 18.73
N ILE A 160 -19.05 2.48 18.27
CA ILE A 160 -20.15 1.54 17.96
C ILE A 160 -19.75 0.60 16.81
N TYR A 161 -19.18 1.16 15.74
CA TYR A 161 -18.71 0.37 14.59
C TYR A 161 -17.59 -0.59 15.00
N ASP A 162 -16.64 -0.16 15.83
CA ASP A 162 -15.53 -0.98 16.33
C ASP A 162 -16.07 -2.17 17.15
N LYS A 163 -17.00 -1.93 18.07
CA LYS A 163 -17.64 -3.00 18.86
C LYS A 163 -18.48 -3.93 18.01
N MET A 164 -19.21 -3.41 17.03
CA MET A 164 -19.96 -4.22 16.08
C MET A 164 -19.01 -5.14 15.31
N CYS A 165 -17.92 -4.63 14.75
CA CYS A 165 -16.94 -5.42 14.00
C CYS A 165 -16.24 -6.47 14.86
N PHE A 166 -15.90 -6.12 16.10
CA PHE A 166 -15.34 -7.06 17.07
C PHE A 166 -16.31 -8.22 17.38
N THR A 167 -17.61 -7.92 17.47
CA THR A 167 -18.65 -8.91 17.80
C THR A 167 -19.01 -9.80 16.60
N VAL A 168 -19.05 -9.23 15.40
CA VAL A 168 -19.40 -9.95 14.17
C VAL A 168 -18.21 -10.80 13.72
N SER A 169 -18.32 -12.11 13.95
CA SER A 169 -17.39 -13.08 13.36
C SER A 169 -17.55 -13.10 11.84
N SER A 170 -16.54 -12.61 11.12
CA SER A 170 -16.56 -12.62 9.65
C SER A 170 -16.54 -14.06 9.12
N ALA A 171 -17.36 -14.35 8.10
CA ALA A 171 -17.46 -15.70 7.53
C ALA A 171 -16.09 -16.30 7.18
N GLY A 172 -15.92 -17.60 7.42
CA GLY A 172 -14.68 -18.32 7.14
C GLY A 172 -13.56 -18.13 8.16
N GLY A 173 -13.88 -17.79 9.42
CA GLY A 173 -12.91 -17.76 10.51
C GLY A 173 -11.85 -16.66 10.38
N ARG A 174 -12.25 -15.51 9.81
CA ARG A 174 -11.41 -14.29 9.71
C ARG A 174 -11.96 -13.23 10.66
N ARG A 175 -11.10 -12.35 11.15
CA ARG A 175 -11.55 -11.12 11.83
C ARG A 175 -12.12 -10.15 10.80
N GLY A 176 -13.11 -9.37 11.20
CA GLY A 176 -13.55 -8.22 10.43
C GLY A 176 -12.41 -7.20 10.31
N ALA A 177 -12.36 -6.48 9.20
CA ALA A 177 -11.38 -5.42 8.97
C ALA A 177 -12.10 -4.21 8.42
N GLN A 178 -11.83 -3.05 9.01
CA GLN A 178 -12.46 -1.80 8.64
C GLN A 178 -11.42 -0.71 8.35
N MET A 179 -11.79 0.26 7.52
CA MET A 179 -11.01 1.48 7.28
C MET A 179 -11.89 2.67 7.62
N ALA A 180 -11.36 3.64 8.35
CA ALA A 180 -12.01 4.92 8.57
C ALA A 180 -11.18 6.03 7.94
N THR A 181 -11.82 6.84 7.11
CA THR A 181 -11.24 8.07 6.59
C THR A 181 -11.82 9.30 7.28
N PHE A 182 -10.99 10.33 7.40
CA PHE A 182 -11.36 11.56 8.09
C PHE A 182 -10.70 12.79 7.45
N ASP A 183 -11.45 13.86 7.28
CA ASP A 183 -11.05 15.08 6.61
C ASP A 183 -10.05 15.87 7.45
N ILE A 184 -8.95 16.30 6.82
CA ILE A 184 -7.92 17.08 7.50
C ILE A 184 -8.43 18.43 8.04
N GLY A 185 -9.53 18.95 7.47
CA GLY A 185 -10.18 20.19 7.90
C GLY A 185 -11.33 20.00 8.89
N HIS A 186 -11.61 18.77 9.36
CA HIS A 186 -12.69 18.54 10.32
C HIS A 186 -12.33 19.07 11.73
N PRO A 187 -13.26 19.66 12.51
CA PRO A 187 -12.97 20.18 13.85
C PRO A 187 -12.37 19.15 14.83
N ASP A 188 -12.82 17.89 14.76
CA ASP A 188 -12.35 16.78 15.60
C ASP A 188 -11.13 16.02 15.02
N VAL A 189 -10.43 16.60 14.03
CA VAL A 189 -9.30 15.91 13.36
C VAL A 189 -8.17 15.57 14.32
N VAL A 190 -7.92 16.42 15.32
CA VAL A 190 -6.83 16.20 16.29
C VAL A 190 -7.13 14.99 17.18
N GLU A 191 -8.39 14.84 17.59
CA GLU A 191 -8.90 13.70 18.33
C GLU A 191 -8.82 12.43 17.48
N PHE A 192 -9.20 12.50 16.20
CA PHE A 192 -9.09 11.38 15.26
C PHE A 192 -7.64 10.90 15.12
N ILE A 193 -6.69 11.82 14.92
CA ILE A 193 -5.24 11.50 14.82
C ILE A 193 -4.77 10.76 16.08
N ARG A 194 -5.25 11.18 17.25
CA ARG A 194 -4.81 10.65 18.54
C ARG A 194 -5.63 9.45 19.01
N ALA A 195 -6.65 9.02 18.29
CA ALA A 195 -7.64 8.05 18.80
C ALA A 195 -7.01 6.73 19.26
N LYS A 196 -6.00 6.23 18.52
CA LYS A 196 -5.28 4.98 18.86
C LYS A 196 -4.20 5.12 19.93
N ARG A 197 -3.98 6.33 20.46
CA ARG A 197 -3.12 6.52 21.66
C ARG A 197 -3.79 5.94 22.91
N GLU A 198 -5.12 5.90 22.91
CA GLU A 198 -5.91 5.21 23.92
C GLU A 198 -5.86 3.70 23.66
N ASP A 199 -5.26 2.95 24.60
CA ASP A 199 -5.16 1.51 24.44
C ASP A 199 -6.55 0.88 24.34
N GLY A 200 -6.74 -0.01 23.37
CA GLY A 200 -8.01 -0.70 23.18
C GLY A 200 -8.98 -0.04 22.21
N ARG A 201 -8.78 1.24 21.87
CA ARG A 201 -9.75 2.01 21.10
C ARG A 201 -9.53 1.90 19.58
N LEU A 202 -10.63 1.79 18.82
CA LEU A 202 -10.66 1.66 17.36
C LEU A 202 -9.71 0.57 16.81
N ARG A 203 -9.56 -0.55 17.51
CA ARG A 203 -8.64 -1.64 17.15
C ARG A 203 -9.03 -2.37 15.86
N GLN A 204 -10.31 -2.35 15.47
CA GLN A 204 -10.79 -3.00 14.24
C GLN A 204 -10.65 -2.11 12.99
N PHE A 205 -10.25 -0.86 13.17
CA PHE A 205 -10.05 0.10 12.09
C PHE A 205 -8.58 0.29 11.74
N ASN A 206 -8.29 0.49 10.47
CA ASN A 206 -7.16 1.32 10.03
C ASN A 206 -7.67 2.76 9.89
N LEU A 207 -6.85 3.77 10.20
CA LEU A 207 -7.25 5.17 10.19
C LEU A 207 -6.47 5.93 9.12
N SER A 208 -7.15 6.68 8.26
CA SER A 208 -6.48 7.51 7.24
C SER A 208 -7.05 8.92 7.20
N LEU A 209 -6.20 9.92 7.06
CA LEU A 209 -6.61 11.29 6.80
C LEU A 209 -6.80 11.54 5.31
N LEU A 210 -7.87 12.25 4.96
CA LEU A 210 -8.09 12.80 3.63
C LEU A 210 -7.38 14.14 3.58
N ILE A 211 -6.21 14.15 2.93
CA ILE A 211 -5.35 15.31 2.78
C ILE A 211 -5.49 15.85 1.35
N THR A 212 -5.43 17.16 1.21
CA THR A 212 -5.38 17.85 -0.09
C THR A 212 -4.00 18.45 -0.33
N ALA A 213 -3.67 18.71 -1.58
CA ALA A 213 -2.51 19.50 -1.99
C ALA A 213 -2.52 20.88 -1.33
N GLU A 214 -3.70 21.49 -1.14
CA GLU A 214 -3.84 22.77 -0.41
C GLU A 214 -3.28 22.68 1.01
N PHE A 215 -3.62 21.62 1.76
CA PHE A 215 -3.07 21.41 3.09
C PHE A 215 -1.55 21.24 3.06
N VAL A 216 -1.03 20.46 2.10
CA VAL A 216 0.42 20.26 1.95
C VAL A 216 1.14 21.57 1.67
N GLU A 217 0.59 22.43 0.81
CA GLU A 217 1.14 23.75 0.54
C GLU A 217 1.04 24.68 1.76
N ALA A 218 -0.05 24.58 2.53
CA ALA A 218 -0.18 25.30 3.80
C ALA A 218 0.89 24.86 4.82
N VAL A 219 1.23 23.57 4.90
CA VAL A 219 2.32 23.05 5.75
C VAL A 219 3.67 23.61 5.33
N LYS A 220 3.99 23.58 4.02
CA LYS A 220 5.26 24.10 3.47
C LYS A 220 5.41 25.59 3.77
N ALA A 221 4.35 26.37 3.55
CA ALA A 221 4.33 27.81 3.73
C ALA A 221 4.07 28.26 5.19
N ASP A 222 3.92 27.32 6.13
CA ASP A 222 3.56 27.59 7.53
C ASP A 222 2.31 28.47 7.69
N LYS A 223 1.31 28.22 6.84
CA LYS A 223 0.05 28.95 6.83
C LYS A 223 -0.90 28.46 7.94
N PRO A 224 -1.83 29.31 8.40
CA PRO A 224 -2.96 28.86 9.19
C PRO A 224 -3.82 27.87 8.38
N TRP A 225 -4.34 26.86 9.06
CA TRP A 225 -5.27 25.87 8.55
C TRP A 225 -6.58 25.96 9.35
N PRO A 226 -7.70 26.39 8.73
CA PRO A 226 -8.99 26.45 9.40
C PRO A 226 -9.59 25.04 9.53
N LEU A 227 -10.11 24.73 10.71
CA LEU A 227 -10.95 23.57 10.98
C LEU A 227 -12.41 24.03 10.94
N SER A 228 -13.18 23.48 10.01
CA SER A 228 -14.52 23.95 9.71
C SER A 228 -15.49 22.81 9.45
N PHE A 229 -16.77 23.09 9.68
CA PHE A 229 -17.85 22.14 9.44
C PHE A 229 -19.01 22.82 8.66
N PRO A 230 -19.69 22.10 7.75
CA PRO A 230 -20.80 22.65 6.97
C PRO A 230 -21.90 23.27 7.82
N VAL A 231 -22.46 24.38 7.34
CA VAL A 231 -23.60 25.07 7.95
C VAL A 231 -24.90 24.58 7.32
N MET A 232 -25.83 24.12 8.12
CA MET A 232 -27.18 23.80 7.66
C MET A 232 -28.03 25.07 7.49
N GLN A 233 -28.99 25.04 6.56
CA GLN A 233 -29.90 26.17 6.33
C GLN A 233 -30.62 26.63 7.62
N ARG A 234 -31.00 25.69 8.49
CA ARG A 234 -31.64 26.00 9.77
C ARG A 234 -30.72 26.72 10.75
N GLU A 235 -29.43 26.39 10.75
CA GLU A 235 -28.45 27.03 11.63
C GLU A 235 -28.17 28.46 11.19
N LEU A 236 -28.12 28.71 9.87
CA LEU A 236 -28.03 30.06 9.32
C LEU A 236 -29.17 30.96 9.82
N GLU A 237 -30.40 30.45 9.81
CA GLU A 237 -31.60 31.19 10.25
C GLU A 237 -31.64 31.40 11.77
N GLN A 238 -31.21 30.43 12.56
CA GLN A 238 -31.26 30.47 14.02
C GLN A 238 -30.13 31.31 14.64
N ASP A 239 -28.92 31.16 14.11
CA ASP A 239 -27.71 31.79 14.66
C ASP A 239 -27.42 33.15 14.00
N ASN A 240 -28.20 33.55 12.99
CA ASN A 240 -28.05 34.79 12.22
C ASN A 240 -26.60 34.99 11.73
N LEU A 241 -26.04 33.94 11.10
CA LEU A 241 -24.65 33.91 10.66
C LEU A 241 -24.43 34.86 9.48
N ASP A 242 -23.39 35.69 9.56
CA ASP A 242 -22.93 36.50 8.44
C ASP A 242 -22.05 35.64 7.50
N LEU A 243 -22.62 35.23 6.37
CA LEU A 243 -21.93 34.43 5.35
C LEU A 243 -20.81 35.19 4.62
N THR A 244 -20.72 36.51 4.79
CA THR A 244 -19.68 37.34 4.18
C THR A 244 -18.45 37.49 5.07
N ASP A 245 -18.54 37.11 6.35
CA ASP A 245 -17.43 37.16 7.28
C ASP A 245 -16.45 36.00 7.03
N THR A 246 -15.42 36.28 6.24
CA THR A 246 -14.34 35.34 5.90
C THR A 246 -13.49 34.87 7.09
N SER A 247 -13.64 35.48 8.27
CA SER A 247 -13.01 35.00 9.50
C SER A 247 -13.81 33.89 10.19
N LEU A 248 -15.10 33.79 9.88
CA LEU A 248 -16.03 32.82 10.46
C LEU A 248 -16.50 31.76 9.44
N ILE A 249 -16.55 32.11 8.16
CA ILE A 249 -17.09 31.28 7.10
C ILE A 249 -16.03 31.00 6.04
N LEU A 250 -15.89 29.72 5.70
CA LEU A 250 -15.06 29.22 4.62
C LEU A 250 -15.93 28.50 3.61
N TRP A 251 -15.88 28.91 2.35
CA TRP A 251 -16.54 28.19 1.27
C TRP A 251 -15.68 27.01 0.82
N ARG A 252 -16.23 25.79 0.86
CA ARG A 252 -15.52 24.55 0.54
C ARG A 252 -16.28 23.76 -0.51
N ASP A 253 -15.53 23.13 -1.40
CA ASP A 253 -16.05 22.08 -2.26
C ASP A 253 -16.21 20.79 -1.45
N LEU A 254 -17.43 20.27 -1.38
CA LEU A 254 -17.78 19.07 -0.61
C LEU A 254 -18.68 18.16 -1.45
N PRO A 255 -18.47 16.83 -1.40
CA PRO A 255 -19.18 15.87 -2.26
C PRO A 255 -20.68 15.75 -1.97
N HIS A 256 -21.13 16.28 -0.82
CA HIS A 256 -22.54 16.32 -0.44
C HIS A 256 -22.89 17.70 0.06
N SER A 257 -23.80 18.36 -0.64
CA SER A 257 -24.28 19.70 -0.31
C SER A 257 -25.74 19.70 0.19
N THR A 258 -26.45 18.58 0.07
CA THR A 258 -27.88 18.48 0.39
C THR A 258 -28.17 18.91 1.83
N GLY A 259 -28.92 20.00 1.98
CA GLY A 259 -29.33 20.55 3.28
C GLY A 259 -28.35 21.56 3.88
N TYR A 260 -27.19 21.75 3.26
CA TYR A 260 -26.24 22.80 3.60
C TYR A 260 -26.49 24.07 2.80
N VAL A 261 -25.92 25.17 3.27
CA VAL A 261 -25.95 26.46 2.59
C VAL A 261 -24.92 26.47 1.46
N GLU A 262 -25.38 26.74 0.24
CA GLU A 262 -24.55 26.76 -0.97
C GLU A 262 -24.49 28.18 -1.58
N ASN A 263 -23.37 28.52 -2.23
CA ASN A 263 -23.27 29.72 -3.06
C ASN A 263 -23.60 29.42 -4.53
N GLU A 264 -23.53 30.45 -5.38
CA GLU A 264 -23.83 30.33 -6.83
C GLU A 264 -22.85 29.39 -7.58
N ASP A 265 -21.65 29.17 -7.03
CA ASP A 265 -20.62 28.29 -7.58
C ASP A 265 -20.77 26.83 -7.09
N GLY A 266 -21.77 26.53 -6.26
CA GLY A 266 -21.98 25.20 -5.66
C GLY A 266 -21.07 24.87 -4.48
N LEU A 267 -20.33 25.86 -3.95
CA LEU A 267 -19.52 25.67 -2.75
C LEU A 267 -20.39 25.73 -1.50
N VAL A 268 -20.04 24.92 -0.50
CA VAL A 268 -20.76 24.82 0.77
C VAL A 268 -20.15 25.76 1.80
N ALA A 269 -20.99 26.56 2.47
CA ALA A 269 -20.56 27.39 3.59
C ALA A 269 -20.18 26.52 4.79
N CYS A 270 -18.95 26.65 5.27
CA CYS A 270 -18.45 25.92 6.43
C CYS A 270 -18.05 26.91 7.54
N LYS A 271 -18.59 26.72 8.74
CA LYS A 271 -18.27 27.52 9.92
C LYS A 271 -16.92 27.11 10.46
N ILE A 272 -16.00 28.07 10.55
CA ILE A 272 -14.68 27.90 11.15
C ILE A 272 -14.86 27.83 12.67
N THR A 273 -14.44 26.70 13.25
CA THR A 273 -14.50 26.48 14.70
C THR A 273 -13.18 26.81 15.37
N LYS A 274 -12.07 26.58 14.65
CA LYS A 274 -10.72 26.74 15.16
C LYS A 274 -9.75 26.88 14.01
N THR A 275 -8.65 27.58 14.22
CA THR A 275 -7.55 27.66 13.26
C THR A 275 -6.26 27.19 13.92
N LEU A 276 -5.50 26.34 13.24
CA LEU A 276 -4.22 25.82 13.71
C LEU A 276 -3.11 26.14 12.69
N PRO A 277 -1.85 26.34 13.10
CA PRO A 277 -0.75 26.32 12.13
C PRO A 277 -0.73 24.96 11.42
N ALA A 278 -0.72 24.95 10.08
CA ALA A 278 -0.76 23.71 9.30
C ALA A 278 0.43 22.80 9.68
N ARG A 279 1.61 23.38 9.87
CA ARG A 279 2.81 22.67 10.33
C ARG A 279 2.61 21.99 11.69
N ARG A 280 1.94 22.65 12.63
CA ARG A 280 1.62 22.04 13.93
C ARG A 280 0.69 20.85 13.78
N LEU A 281 -0.31 20.93 12.90
CA LEU A 281 -1.20 19.80 12.63
C LEU A 281 -0.43 18.65 11.98
N TRP A 282 0.45 18.95 11.02
CA TRP A 282 1.37 17.97 10.42
C TRP A 282 2.28 17.30 11.45
N ASP A 283 2.86 18.04 12.39
CA ASP A 283 3.70 17.48 13.45
C ASP A 283 2.92 16.52 14.35
N ILE A 284 1.64 16.81 14.62
CA ILE A 284 0.75 15.91 15.38
C ILE A 284 0.50 14.61 14.59
N ILE A 285 0.28 14.70 13.27
CA ILE A 285 0.15 13.53 12.39
C ILE A 285 1.42 12.71 12.43
N MET A 286 2.57 13.31 12.12
CA MET A 286 3.87 12.62 12.05
C MET A 286 4.23 11.96 13.38
N SER A 287 4.01 12.65 14.51
CA SER A 287 4.25 12.07 15.82
C SER A 287 3.37 10.84 16.06
N SER A 288 2.07 10.92 15.71
CA SER A 288 1.17 9.78 15.87
C SER A 288 1.52 8.61 14.94
N THR A 289 1.82 8.89 13.67
CA THR A 289 2.22 7.87 12.70
C THR A 289 3.53 7.20 13.12
N TYR A 290 4.48 7.95 13.69
CA TYR A 290 5.71 7.38 14.23
C TYR A 290 5.45 6.47 15.44
N ASP A 291 4.63 6.92 16.40
CA ASP A 291 4.39 6.21 17.65
C ASP A 291 3.46 4.99 17.48
N TYR A 292 2.48 5.05 16.57
CA TYR A 292 1.37 4.09 16.47
C TYR A 292 1.13 3.55 15.06
N ALA A 293 1.96 3.89 14.07
CA ALA A 293 1.78 3.58 12.65
C ALA A 293 0.46 4.12 12.04
N GLU A 294 -0.19 5.08 12.72
CA GLU A 294 -1.52 5.61 12.41
C GLU A 294 -1.66 7.10 12.81
N PRO A 295 -2.44 7.92 12.10
CA PRO A 295 -3.16 7.56 10.87
C PRO A 295 -2.23 7.54 9.65
N GLY A 296 -2.64 6.80 8.61
CA GLY A 296 -2.16 7.02 7.25
C GLY A 296 -2.75 8.29 6.63
N PHE A 297 -2.48 8.55 5.36
CA PHE A 297 -3.15 9.61 4.62
C PHE A 297 -3.45 9.19 3.18
N ILE A 298 -4.46 9.84 2.61
CA ILE A 298 -4.94 9.67 1.24
C ILE A 298 -4.99 11.08 0.64
N LEU A 299 -4.28 11.29 -0.48
CA LEU A 299 -4.34 12.53 -1.23
C LEU A 299 -5.65 12.57 -2.02
N ILE A 300 -6.72 13.04 -1.37
CA ILE A 300 -8.09 12.78 -1.81
C ILE A 300 -8.46 13.57 -3.06
N ASP A 301 -7.88 14.75 -3.21
CA ASP A 301 -8.00 15.55 -4.43
C ASP A 301 -7.37 14.83 -5.62
N LYS A 302 -6.16 14.27 -5.47
CA LYS A 302 -5.52 13.47 -6.53
C LYS A 302 -6.27 12.20 -6.89
N VAL A 303 -6.88 11.56 -5.90
CA VAL A 303 -7.76 10.40 -6.15
C VAL A 303 -8.94 10.80 -7.04
N ASN A 304 -9.58 11.95 -6.78
CA ASN A 304 -10.72 12.40 -7.56
C ASN A 304 -10.34 13.02 -8.92
N GLU A 305 -9.20 13.72 -9.02
CA GLU A 305 -8.64 14.16 -10.30
C GLU A 305 -8.38 12.97 -11.25
N MET A 306 -7.99 11.82 -10.70
CA MET A 306 -7.73 10.58 -11.45
C MET A 306 -8.94 9.63 -11.51
N ASN A 307 -10.10 10.04 -10.99
CA ASN A 307 -11.29 9.20 -10.98
C ASN A 307 -11.94 9.19 -12.37
N ASN A 308 -11.99 8.03 -13.03
CA ASN A 308 -12.63 7.89 -14.34
C ASN A 308 -14.14 8.18 -14.33
N ASN A 309 -14.78 8.17 -13.16
CA ASN A 309 -16.20 8.43 -12.95
C ASN A 309 -16.48 9.79 -12.28
N TRP A 310 -15.53 10.73 -12.31
CA TRP A 310 -15.62 12.05 -11.66
C TRP A 310 -16.92 12.82 -11.92
N PHE A 311 -17.61 12.55 -13.04
CA PHE A 311 -18.84 13.23 -13.43
C PHE A 311 -20.09 12.74 -12.68
N CYS A 312 -20.01 11.62 -11.95
CA CYS A 312 -21.16 11.06 -11.24
C CYS A 312 -20.84 10.46 -9.86
N GLU A 313 -19.57 10.49 -9.43
CA GLU A 313 -19.18 10.03 -8.10
C GLU A 313 -17.95 10.76 -7.57
N ASP A 314 -17.86 10.83 -6.24
CA ASP A 314 -16.70 11.28 -5.50
C ASP A 314 -16.18 10.17 -4.59
N ILE A 315 -14.87 9.95 -4.63
CA ILE A 315 -14.19 9.00 -3.77
C ILE A 315 -13.76 9.71 -2.50
N ARG A 316 -14.17 9.17 -1.35
CA ARG A 316 -13.86 9.70 -0.02
C ARG A 316 -13.31 8.65 0.96
N ALA A 317 -13.19 7.39 0.55
CA ALA A 317 -12.66 6.30 1.37
C ALA A 317 -11.94 5.25 0.50
N THR A 318 -11.08 4.43 1.11
CA THR A 318 -10.29 3.40 0.41
C THR A 318 -10.34 2.05 1.13
N ASN A 319 -9.84 1.02 0.45
CA ASN A 319 -9.37 -0.23 1.04
C ASN A 319 -7.82 -0.23 1.05
N PRO A 320 -7.12 -0.92 1.97
CA PRO A 320 -5.62 -0.85 2.08
C PRO A 320 -4.87 -1.45 0.84
N CYS A 321 -3.53 -1.17 0.51
CA CYS A 321 -2.39 -2.15 0.21
C CYS A 321 -1.15 -2.06 -0.88
N VAL A 322 0.08 -2.77 -0.76
CA VAL A 322 1.35 -2.97 -1.66
C VAL A 322 1.84 -4.44 -2.12
N THR A 323 2.65 -4.70 -3.20
CA THR A 323 2.95 -6.06 -3.81
C THR A 323 4.10 -6.94 -3.20
N ALA A 324 4.09 -8.27 -3.47
CA ALA A 324 4.87 -9.30 -2.74
C ALA A 324 6.21 -9.79 -3.34
N ASP A 325 6.45 -9.63 -4.65
CA ASP A 325 7.69 -10.06 -5.33
C ASP A 325 8.81 -9.01 -5.24
N THR A 326 8.52 -7.86 -4.66
CA THR A 326 9.45 -6.75 -4.44
C THR A 326 10.63 -7.18 -3.58
N TRP A 327 11.86 -6.93 -4.04
CA TRP A 327 13.06 -7.06 -3.21
C TRP A 327 13.25 -5.80 -2.37
N VAL A 328 13.50 -5.98 -1.08
CA VAL A 328 13.85 -4.90 -0.14
C VAL A 328 15.16 -5.26 0.57
N GLN A 329 15.98 -4.25 0.85
CA GLN A 329 17.19 -4.46 1.66
C GLN A 329 16.80 -4.52 3.14
N THR A 330 17.39 -5.43 3.89
CA THR A 330 17.13 -5.61 5.33
C THR A 330 18.43 -5.64 6.11
N GLU A 331 18.36 -5.67 7.44
CA GLU A 331 19.54 -5.84 8.30
C GLU A 331 20.30 -7.17 8.05
N HIS A 332 19.67 -8.13 7.36
CA HIS A 332 20.26 -9.43 7.00
C HIS A 332 20.55 -9.56 5.49
N GLY A 333 20.65 -8.43 4.78
CA GLY A 333 20.82 -8.35 3.32
C GLY A 333 19.49 -8.33 2.57
N ALA A 334 19.55 -8.46 1.24
CA ALA A 334 18.36 -8.39 0.38
C ALA A 334 17.39 -9.56 0.67
N ARG A 335 16.10 -9.24 0.77
CA ARG A 335 15.02 -10.21 0.96
C ARG A 335 13.82 -9.83 0.09
N GLN A 336 13.08 -10.81 -0.40
CA GLN A 336 11.81 -10.53 -1.06
C GLN A 336 10.74 -10.23 -0.01
N VAL A 337 9.83 -9.29 -0.29
CA VAL A 337 8.67 -8.98 0.55
C VAL A 337 7.89 -10.25 0.91
N SER A 338 7.78 -11.20 -0.02
CA SER A 338 7.19 -12.54 0.20
C SER A 338 7.82 -13.30 1.37
N SER A 339 9.14 -13.19 1.57
CA SER A 339 9.88 -13.83 2.67
C SER A 339 9.79 -13.07 3.99
N LEU A 340 9.33 -11.83 3.95
CA LEU A 340 9.16 -10.94 5.10
C LEU A 340 7.70 -10.82 5.55
N LEU A 341 6.80 -11.61 4.94
CA LEU A 341 5.38 -11.56 5.27
C LEU A 341 5.15 -12.05 6.71
N GLY A 342 4.42 -11.26 7.50
CA GLY A 342 4.10 -11.62 8.88
C GLY A 342 5.27 -11.50 9.86
N GLN A 343 6.39 -10.90 9.46
CA GLN A 343 7.60 -10.80 10.27
C GLN A 343 8.04 -9.35 10.42
N GLN A 344 8.08 -8.86 11.67
CA GLN A 344 8.73 -7.59 11.95
C GLN A 344 10.19 -7.66 11.49
N THR A 345 10.60 -6.72 10.64
CA THR A 345 11.88 -6.74 9.95
C THR A 345 12.42 -5.32 9.87
N LYS A 346 13.72 -5.13 10.09
CA LYS A 346 14.37 -3.85 9.78
C LYS A 346 14.69 -3.78 8.29
N VAL A 347 14.11 -2.81 7.61
CA VAL A 347 14.35 -2.51 6.19
C VAL A 347 15.39 -1.40 6.10
N LEU A 348 16.39 -1.56 5.25
CA LEU A 348 17.44 -0.59 5.01
C LEU A 348 17.01 0.38 3.91
N VAL A 349 16.97 1.68 4.20
CA VAL A 349 16.62 2.76 3.25
C VAL A 349 17.65 3.87 3.39
N ASP A 350 18.29 4.28 2.29
CA ASP A 350 19.33 5.32 2.28
C ASP A 350 20.42 5.13 3.37
N GLY A 351 20.80 3.86 3.59
CA GLY A 351 21.84 3.46 4.54
C GLY A 351 21.40 3.39 6.01
N GLN A 352 20.12 3.66 6.31
CA GLN A 352 19.56 3.59 7.67
C GLN A 352 18.55 2.45 7.83
N LEU A 353 18.58 1.77 8.99
CA LEU A 353 17.67 0.68 9.31
C LEU A 353 16.38 1.22 9.92
N HIS A 354 15.24 0.85 9.32
CA HIS A 354 13.90 1.20 9.76
C HIS A 354 13.13 -0.06 10.15
N LEU A 355 12.70 -0.14 11.41
CA LEU A 355 11.91 -1.27 11.90
C LEU A 355 10.49 -1.21 11.31
N SER A 356 10.05 -2.27 10.65
CA SER A 356 8.65 -2.39 10.22
C SER A 356 7.72 -2.61 11.43
N GLY A 357 6.40 -2.51 11.22
CA GLY A 357 5.43 -2.86 12.24
C GLY A 357 5.54 -4.32 12.69
N THR A 358 4.91 -4.68 13.81
CA THR A 358 5.00 -6.04 14.40
C THR A 358 4.53 -7.16 13.46
N GLN A 359 3.67 -6.84 12.49
CA GLN A 359 3.20 -7.79 11.46
C GLN A 359 4.05 -7.80 10.19
N GLY A 360 5.09 -6.97 10.10
CA GLY A 360 5.93 -6.89 8.91
C GLY A 360 5.17 -6.45 7.66
N PHE A 361 5.58 -7.01 6.52
CA PHE A 361 4.81 -6.90 5.28
C PHE A 361 3.59 -7.84 5.33
N PHE A 362 2.49 -7.46 4.68
CA PHE A 362 1.28 -8.29 4.60
C PHE A 362 0.67 -8.21 3.21
N LYS A 363 0.03 -9.30 2.76
CA LYS A 363 -0.60 -9.35 1.42
C LYS A 363 -1.91 -8.56 1.43
N THR A 364 -2.19 -8.00 0.27
CA THR A 364 -2.60 -6.63 0.26
C THR A 364 -3.63 -6.44 -0.87
N ALA A 365 -3.21 -6.61 -2.14
CA ALA A 365 -4.04 -6.81 -3.33
C ALA A 365 -3.22 -7.48 -4.44
N THR A 366 -3.86 -7.90 -5.53
CA THR A 366 -3.19 -8.25 -6.80
C THR A 366 -3.43 -7.11 -7.78
N LYS A 367 -2.39 -6.35 -8.11
CA LYS A 367 -2.46 -5.19 -9.02
C LYS A 367 -1.69 -5.50 -10.31
N LYS A 368 -2.05 -4.84 -11.41
CA LYS A 368 -1.25 -4.84 -12.64
C LYS A 368 0.07 -4.13 -12.34
N ILE A 369 1.18 -4.73 -12.72
CA ILE A 369 2.53 -4.22 -12.47
C ILE A 369 3.18 -3.79 -13.78
N VAL A 370 3.93 -2.71 -13.71
CA VAL A 370 4.86 -2.28 -14.75
C VAL A 370 6.28 -2.73 -14.39
N LYS A 371 7.11 -2.93 -15.40
CA LYS A 371 8.53 -3.23 -15.23
C LYS A 371 9.33 -1.99 -15.60
N LEU A 372 9.87 -1.30 -14.61
CA LEU A 372 10.87 -0.25 -14.81
C LEU A 372 12.22 -0.91 -15.11
N MET A 373 12.89 -0.51 -16.19
CA MET A 373 14.24 -0.97 -16.55
C MET A 373 15.11 0.24 -16.86
N THR A 374 16.29 0.32 -16.23
CA THR A 374 17.28 1.36 -16.53
C THR A 374 18.26 0.87 -17.61
N LYS A 375 18.95 1.81 -18.27
CA LYS A 375 19.93 1.50 -19.33
C LYS A 375 21.11 0.67 -18.79
N GLU A 376 21.45 0.89 -17.53
CA GLU A 376 22.51 0.22 -16.78
C GLU A 376 22.14 -1.21 -16.36
N GLY A 377 20.94 -1.68 -16.71
CA GLY A 377 20.50 -3.06 -16.50
C GLY A 377 19.69 -3.31 -15.21
N PHE A 378 19.49 -2.29 -14.37
CA PHE A 378 18.64 -2.41 -13.18
C PHE A 378 17.17 -2.53 -13.59
N ASN A 379 16.41 -3.34 -12.87
CA ASN A 379 14.98 -3.45 -13.10
C ASN A 379 14.17 -3.65 -11.82
N LEU A 380 12.96 -3.08 -11.81
CA LEU A 380 12.01 -3.16 -10.70
C LEU A 380 10.61 -3.44 -11.26
N ARG A 381 9.88 -4.32 -10.57
CA ARG A 381 8.44 -4.52 -10.81
C ARG A 381 7.68 -3.78 -9.73
N LEU A 382 6.77 -2.92 -10.16
CA LEU A 382 6.05 -2.01 -9.29
C LEU A 382 4.70 -1.69 -9.92
N THR A 383 3.75 -1.22 -9.14
CA THR A 383 2.47 -0.79 -9.66
C THR A 383 2.64 0.55 -10.40
N GLU A 384 1.73 0.86 -11.33
CA GLU A 384 1.80 2.10 -12.13
C GLU A 384 1.87 3.36 -11.24
N ASP A 385 1.21 3.34 -10.09
CA ASP A 385 1.14 4.39 -9.07
C ASP A 385 2.34 4.42 -8.09
N HIS A 386 3.26 3.45 -8.16
CA HIS A 386 4.36 3.35 -7.21
C HIS A 386 5.37 4.49 -7.43
N GLN A 387 5.68 5.20 -6.36
CA GLN A 387 6.52 6.40 -6.41
C GLN A 387 8.00 6.02 -6.58
N VAL A 388 8.66 6.63 -7.55
CA VAL A 388 10.12 6.56 -7.74
C VAL A 388 10.72 7.96 -7.68
N ARG A 389 11.98 8.08 -7.26
CA ARG A 389 12.71 9.36 -7.32
C ARG A 389 13.24 9.58 -8.73
N LYS A 390 12.61 10.46 -9.50
CA LYS A 390 13.13 10.94 -10.78
C LYS A 390 14.09 12.11 -10.54
N ILE A 391 15.24 12.10 -11.21
CA ILE A 391 16.18 13.22 -11.22
C ILE A 391 15.59 14.32 -12.09
N THR A 392 15.37 15.50 -11.51
CA THR A 392 14.83 16.68 -12.22
C THR A 392 15.93 17.58 -12.74
N THR A 393 17.07 17.62 -12.07
CA THR A 393 18.22 18.42 -12.47
C THR A 393 19.50 17.73 -12.02
N GLN A 394 20.40 17.49 -12.98
CA GLN A 394 21.73 16.93 -12.73
C GLN A 394 22.78 17.91 -13.26
N THR A 395 23.60 18.46 -12.37
CA THR A 395 24.79 19.24 -12.70
C THR A 395 26.00 18.65 -12.01
N ARG A 396 27.21 19.17 -12.30
CA ARG A 396 28.44 18.72 -11.64
C ARG A 396 28.43 18.91 -10.11
N TYR A 397 27.62 19.83 -9.59
CA TYR A 397 27.63 20.23 -8.17
C TYR A 397 26.28 20.09 -7.47
N ARG A 398 25.23 19.75 -8.21
CA ARG A 398 23.85 19.75 -7.70
C ARG A 398 23.05 18.67 -8.41
N GLN A 399 22.39 17.84 -7.62
CA GLN A 399 21.43 16.84 -8.06
C GLN A 399 20.13 17.10 -7.32
N GLU A 400 19.04 17.27 -8.07
CA GLU A 400 17.70 17.44 -7.53
C GLU A 400 16.81 16.30 -7.99
N THR A 401 15.89 15.90 -7.12
CA THR A 401 14.99 14.78 -7.37
C THR A 401 13.57 15.16 -6.99
N GLN A 402 12.61 14.58 -7.71
CA GLN A 402 11.20 14.60 -7.34
C GLN A 402 10.68 13.16 -7.28
N TRP A 403 9.71 12.92 -6.42
CA TRP A 403 8.92 11.69 -6.49
C TRP A 403 7.92 11.81 -7.64
N CYS A 404 7.83 10.79 -8.48
CA CYS A 404 6.81 10.67 -9.52
C CYS A 404 6.29 9.23 -9.56
N ALA A 405 5.07 9.03 -10.07
CA ALA A 405 4.56 7.69 -10.27
C ALA A 405 5.39 6.95 -11.34
N ALA A 406 5.48 5.63 -11.25
CA ALA A 406 6.18 4.82 -12.24
C ALA A 406 5.61 4.98 -13.66
N SER A 407 4.30 5.21 -13.78
CA SER A 407 3.60 5.47 -15.04
C SER A 407 3.96 6.81 -15.69
N GLU A 408 4.51 7.76 -14.93
CA GLU A 408 4.90 9.09 -15.41
C GLU A 408 6.32 9.12 -15.98
N LEU A 409 7.09 8.04 -15.81
CA LEU A 409 8.43 7.92 -16.34
C LEU A 409 8.40 7.79 -17.86
N GLN A 410 9.25 8.56 -18.52
CA GLN A 410 9.50 8.48 -19.94
C GLN A 410 10.87 7.85 -20.20
N ALA A 411 11.02 7.21 -21.36
CA ALA A 411 12.30 6.66 -21.77
C ALA A 411 13.35 7.78 -21.84
N GLY A 412 14.45 7.63 -21.09
CA GLY A 412 15.49 8.66 -20.94
C GLY A 412 15.45 9.39 -19.60
N ASP A 413 14.37 9.26 -18.83
CA ASP A 413 14.35 9.75 -17.45
C ASP A 413 15.39 9.00 -16.60
N GLN A 414 16.08 9.75 -15.76
CA GLN A 414 17.00 9.19 -14.77
C GLN A 414 16.26 9.01 -13.45
N VAL A 415 16.38 7.82 -12.86
CA VAL A 415 15.83 7.50 -11.54
C VAL A 415 16.95 7.32 -10.53
N LEU A 416 16.77 7.87 -9.35
CA LEU A 416 17.71 7.73 -8.25
C LEU A 416 17.48 6.38 -7.55
N LEU A 417 18.53 5.57 -7.46
CA LEU A 417 18.54 4.36 -6.66
C LEU A 417 18.83 4.71 -5.18
N ASN A 418 18.29 3.92 -4.26
CA ASN A 418 18.62 4.06 -2.83
C ASN A 418 20.14 4.01 -2.62
N ASP A 419 20.65 4.90 -1.77
CA ASP A 419 22.07 4.96 -1.49
C ASP A 419 22.41 4.16 -0.23
N HIS A 420 22.94 2.95 -0.41
CA HIS A 420 23.40 2.11 0.70
C HIS A 420 24.91 2.13 0.89
N ARG A 421 25.67 2.99 0.19
CA ARG A 421 27.14 2.96 0.19
C ARG A 421 27.74 3.22 1.57
N SER A 422 27.04 3.95 2.43
CA SER A 422 27.43 4.21 3.82
C SER A 422 27.08 3.06 4.78
N ALA A 423 26.25 2.09 4.38
CA ALA A 423 25.87 0.92 5.16
C ALA A 423 26.82 -0.26 4.85
N ASN A 424 28.04 -0.17 5.35
CA ASN A 424 29.14 -1.10 5.08
C ASN A 424 29.16 -2.36 5.99
N ALA A 425 28.13 -2.60 6.80
CA ALA A 425 28.08 -3.74 7.71
C ALA A 425 27.34 -4.93 7.07
N TRP A 426 28.09 -5.98 6.71
CA TRP A 426 27.57 -7.25 6.19
C TRP A 426 27.95 -8.40 7.13
N GLN A 427 27.00 -8.89 7.94
CA GLN A 427 27.21 -10.05 8.84
C GLN A 427 26.89 -11.40 8.18
N GLY A 428 26.98 -11.49 6.86
CA GLY A 428 26.76 -12.74 6.12
C GLY A 428 27.96 -13.69 6.19
N LEU A 429 27.79 -14.88 5.59
CA LEU A 429 28.81 -15.93 5.52
C LEU A 429 30.12 -15.49 4.84
N TYR A 430 30.07 -14.46 3.98
CA TYR A 430 31.19 -13.99 3.17
C TYR A 430 31.64 -12.59 3.59
N SER A 431 32.96 -12.32 3.51
CA SER A 431 33.55 -11.01 3.84
C SER A 431 33.29 -9.95 2.76
N GLU A 432 33.50 -8.67 3.11
CA GLU A 432 33.46 -7.55 2.16
C GLU A 432 34.39 -7.80 0.96
N ASN A 433 35.59 -8.33 1.22
CA ASN A 433 36.58 -8.64 0.19
C ASN A 433 36.12 -9.78 -0.73
N GLN A 434 35.49 -10.82 -0.18
CA GLN A 434 34.88 -11.88 -0.99
C GLN A 434 33.72 -11.34 -1.85
N GLY A 435 32.88 -10.46 -1.29
CA GLY A 435 31.81 -9.78 -2.01
C GLY A 435 32.33 -8.85 -3.11
N TYR A 436 33.40 -8.10 -2.84
CA TYR A 436 34.06 -7.21 -3.79
C TYR A 436 34.58 -7.98 -5.01
N LEU A 437 35.25 -9.12 -4.78
CA LEU A 437 35.76 -9.97 -5.87
C LEU A 437 34.65 -10.62 -6.69
N ILE A 438 33.61 -11.14 -6.05
CA ILE A 438 32.43 -11.67 -6.76
C ILE A 438 31.77 -10.57 -7.59
N GLY A 439 31.64 -9.36 -7.04
CA GLY A 439 31.08 -8.21 -7.75
C GLY A 439 31.87 -7.87 -9.02
N LEU A 440 33.20 -7.80 -8.92
CA LEU A 440 34.06 -7.58 -10.07
C LEU A 440 33.96 -8.72 -11.10
N LEU A 441 33.90 -9.98 -10.64
CA LEU A 441 33.80 -11.14 -11.51
C LEU A 441 32.47 -11.22 -12.28
N ILE A 442 31.37 -10.81 -11.64
CA ILE A 442 30.05 -10.75 -12.27
C ILE A 442 29.96 -9.57 -13.23
N GLY A 443 30.55 -8.43 -12.88
CA GLY A 443 30.49 -7.20 -13.68
C GLY A 443 31.36 -7.26 -14.93
N ASP A 444 32.68 -7.41 -14.73
CA ASP A 444 33.70 -7.23 -15.77
C ASP A 444 34.60 -8.48 -15.94
N GLY A 445 34.33 -9.53 -15.16
CA GLY A 445 35.09 -10.78 -15.20
C GLY A 445 34.55 -11.80 -16.21
N THR A 446 35.33 -12.85 -16.41
CA THR A 446 34.96 -14.03 -17.21
C THR A 446 35.18 -15.28 -16.38
N LEU A 447 34.10 -16.03 -16.13
CA LEU A 447 34.15 -17.35 -15.51
C LEU A 447 34.29 -18.42 -16.60
N LYS A 448 35.39 -19.17 -16.55
CA LYS A 448 35.65 -20.34 -17.38
C LYS A 448 35.53 -21.60 -16.52
N GLU A 449 35.44 -22.76 -17.16
CA GLU A 449 35.35 -24.05 -16.44
C GLU A 449 36.52 -24.29 -15.47
N ASP A 450 37.70 -23.75 -15.78
CA ASP A 450 38.94 -23.96 -15.03
C ASP A 450 39.42 -22.74 -14.22
N LYS A 451 38.92 -21.53 -14.52
CA LYS A 451 39.42 -20.29 -13.91
C LYS A 451 38.46 -19.12 -14.00
N ALA A 452 38.63 -18.19 -13.07
CA ALA A 452 38.02 -16.86 -13.10
C ALA A 452 39.05 -15.84 -13.59
N VAL A 453 38.70 -15.02 -14.58
CA VAL A 453 39.59 -14.00 -15.17
C VAL A 453 38.98 -12.61 -14.93
N LEU A 454 39.75 -11.71 -14.33
CA LEU A 454 39.41 -10.28 -14.22
C LEU A 454 40.31 -9.50 -15.17
N SER A 455 39.73 -8.65 -16.01
CA SER A 455 40.47 -7.80 -16.94
C SER A 455 40.13 -6.33 -16.70
N VAL A 456 41.07 -5.57 -16.14
CA VAL A 456 40.91 -4.13 -15.91
C VAL A 456 41.68 -3.38 -16.99
N TRP A 457 40.96 -2.61 -17.81
CA TRP A 457 41.54 -1.93 -18.97
C TRP A 457 41.98 -0.51 -18.62
N LYS A 458 43.15 -0.11 -19.12
CA LYS A 458 43.61 1.29 -19.05
C LYS A 458 42.81 2.15 -20.03
N SER A 459 42.45 3.37 -19.62
CA SER A 459 41.87 4.36 -20.52
C SER A 459 42.81 4.64 -21.69
N ALA A 460 42.26 4.81 -22.90
CA ALA A 460 43.04 5.22 -24.06
C ALA A 460 43.73 6.57 -23.76
N GLN A 461 45.06 6.63 -23.92
CA GLN A 461 45.81 7.85 -23.69
C GLN A 461 45.37 8.93 -24.68
N ALA A 462 44.91 10.06 -24.17
CA ALA A 462 44.82 11.28 -24.97
C ALA A 462 46.24 11.79 -25.24
N VAL A 463 46.49 12.26 -26.46
CA VAL A 463 47.76 12.91 -26.82
C VAL A 463 48.04 14.03 -25.81
N ASN A 464 49.19 13.97 -25.13
CA ASN A 464 49.65 14.87 -24.04
C ASN A 464 49.05 14.65 -22.63
N SER A 465 48.46 13.49 -22.34
CA SER A 465 48.10 13.14 -20.95
C SER A 465 49.29 12.60 -20.15
N ASN A 466 49.46 13.06 -18.91
CA ASN A 466 50.53 12.64 -18.00
C ASN A 466 50.28 11.18 -17.56
N SER A 467 51.28 10.30 -17.65
CA SER A 467 51.12 8.84 -17.48
C SER A 467 50.59 8.43 -16.10
N ASP A 468 50.91 9.21 -15.07
CA ASP A 468 50.74 8.77 -13.68
C ASP A 468 49.30 8.97 -13.19
N THR A 469 48.58 9.97 -13.72
CA THR A 469 47.18 10.23 -13.35
C THR A 469 46.20 9.31 -14.07
N VAL A 470 46.58 8.74 -15.22
CA VAL A 470 45.73 7.81 -15.99
C VAL A 470 45.79 6.37 -15.43
N ASN A 471 46.89 6.00 -14.75
CA ASN A 471 47.12 4.64 -14.24
C ASN A 471 46.61 4.40 -12.80
N ALA A 472 46.33 5.45 -12.03
CA ALA A 472 46.03 5.33 -10.60
C ALA A 472 44.78 4.49 -10.30
N GLY A 473 43.73 4.60 -11.13
CA GLY A 473 42.48 3.85 -10.92
C GLY A 473 42.62 2.35 -11.19
N VAL A 474 43.37 1.97 -12.23
CA VAL A 474 43.58 0.56 -12.59
C VAL A 474 44.43 -0.15 -11.54
N ASN A 475 45.54 0.48 -11.12
CA ASN A 475 46.41 -0.08 -10.10
C ASN A 475 45.67 -0.21 -8.77
N ALA A 476 44.88 0.79 -8.36
CA ALA A 476 44.10 0.72 -7.13
C ALA A 476 43.05 -0.42 -7.14
N ILE A 477 42.40 -0.69 -8.27
CA ILE A 477 41.48 -1.82 -8.41
C ILE A 477 42.26 -3.15 -8.31
N MET A 478 43.39 -3.28 -9.02
CA MET A 478 44.21 -4.49 -9.00
C MET A 478 44.82 -4.77 -7.62
N ASP A 479 45.29 -3.74 -6.91
CA ASP A 479 45.80 -3.85 -5.54
C ASP A 479 44.69 -4.31 -4.59
N LYS A 480 43.48 -3.74 -4.70
CA LYS A 480 42.33 -4.16 -3.87
C LYS A 480 41.87 -5.59 -4.20
N VAL A 481 41.93 -6.01 -5.47
CA VAL A 481 41.67 -7.39 -5.91
C VAL A 481 42.68 -8.35 -5.30
N LEU A 482 43.97 -7.99 -5.34
CA LEU A 482 45.04 -8.78 -4.75
C LEU A 482 44.83 -8.92 -3.24
N ASP A 483 44.62 -7.82 -2.51
CA ASP A 483 44.33 -7.83 -1.08
C ASP A 483 43.10 -8.70 -0.75
N ALA A 484 42.01 -8.53 -1.51
CA ALA A 484 40.79 -9.28 -1.30
C ALA A 484 40.95 -10.79 -1.56
N SER A 485 41.78 -11.18 -2.53
CA SER A 485 42.01 -12.58 -2.89
C SER A 485 42.83 -13.35 -1.86
N GLN A 486 43.65 -12.63 -1.08
CA GLN A 486 44.47 -13.23 -0.02
C GLN A 486 43.64 -13.78 1.16
N GLU A 487 42.40 -13.34 1.32
CA GLU A 487 41.49 -13.83 2.38
C GLU A 487 40.90 -15.23 2.10
N PHE A 488 40.99 -15.77 0.88
CA PHE A 488 40.46 -17.10 0.57
C PHE A 488 41.41 -18.21 1.05
N THR A 489 40.89 -19.14 1.87
CA THR A 489 41.67 -20.23 2.50
C THR A 489 41.90 -21.44 1.59
N THR A 490 41.10 -21.63 0.54
CA THR A 490 41.30 -22.65 -0.50
C THR A 490 42.03 -22.04 -1.68
N ARG A 491 43.36 -22.20 -1.72
CA ARG A 491 44.20 -21.62 -2.78
C ARG A 491 44.86 -22.72 -3.61
N SER A 492 44.57 -22.72 -4.91
CA SER A 492 45.55 -23.04 -5.93
C SER A 492 45.77 -21.72 -6.70
N ASP A 493 46.96 -21.15 -6.51
CA ASP A 493 47.62 -20.20 -7.42
C ASP A 493 46.82 -18.99 -7.97
N PHE A 494 46.77 -17.90 -7.18
CA PHE A 494 46.57 -16.54 -7.71
C PHE A 494 47.94 -15.99 -8.15
N ALA A 495 48.27 -16.09 -9.44
CA ALA A 495 49.39 -15.37 -10.03
C ALA A 495 48.85 -14.04 -10.56
N GLY A 496 49.13 -12.96 -9.83
CA GLY A 496 48.66 -11.60 -10.12
C GLY A 496 49.02 -11.08 -11.51
#